data_AF-A0AA37PF53-F1
#
_entry.id   AF-A0AA37PF53-F1
#
_cell.length_a   1.000
_cell.length_b   1.000
_cell.length_c   1.000
_cell.angle_alpha   90.00
_cell.angle_beta   90.00
_cell.angle_gamma   90.00
#
_symmetry.space_group_name_H-M   'P 1'
#
loop_
_entity.id
_entity.type
_entity.pdbx_description
1 polymer ?
#
loop_
_entity_poly.entity_id
_entity_poly.type
_entity_poly.pdbx_seq_one_letter_code
_entity_poly.pdbx_strand_id
1 'polypeptide(L)'
;MGIPLDGGGDGRVGSARDNSTGGTVSKLQLDDSDSSSLMSLVSTLVPVLIYTAVCLLIFWALRRRSLRVYSPRTILKDFFSHEKCAPLPKGWLDWVKPFWAIPDTEILNRSSLDAYLFLRYLKVLSLICFVGCCITWPTLMAIHANGTGGLSQLDRITIGNVQNPGIFFVHAIIAWIFFGFILFTIYRECIYYINLRHAYLLSPYYSKRLSSRTVMFSCVPPKYQDAARLRKLFGDTVKNVWIPRDTSDLERLVKERDETALRLEKAEIRLIKMANKRRNKQLKAAVAAATAEPEPISSPSSSGGSERSDDAEKGYPYHESTTLPDVNGSVAAQWLGASERPYHRPLANFFRRVDTIKWTRNRIKALTHQINKLRRGFLKGDGRRLPAAFVEFSSQADAERAYQTLAHNRPLHMSPRYIGIRPDEVVWSSVRMRWFERIVRGFLMRAIVTAAIVFWSIPSAIVGTVSNIKFLANLFPFLAWIAELPGPVTGIISGLLPALALSFLMAIVPWLLRGKSLFLS
;
A
#
# COMPACT_ATOMS: atom_id res chain seq x y z
N MET A 1 8.40 75.48 17.55
CA MET A 1 9.34 75.50 16.41
C MET A 1 10.09 74.17 16.42
N GLY A 2 10.01 73.45 15.30
CA GLY A 2 10.22 72.00 15.21
C GLY A 2 11.61 71.51 15.59
N ILE A 3 11.63 70.38 16.30
CA ILE A 3 12.81 69.53 16.47
C ILE A 3 12.88 68.64 15.21
N PRO A 4 13.99 68.66 14.46
CA PRO A 4 14.14 67.83 13.27
C PRO A 4 14.37 66.37 13.68
N LEU A 5 13.55 65.46 13.14
CA LEU A 5 13.69 64.01 13.28
C LEU A 5 14.50 63.47 12.10
N ASP A 6 15.79 63.75 12.04
CA ASP A 6 16.72 62.99 11.18
C ASP A 6 17.17 61.74 11.94
N GLY A 7 16.36 60.69 11.83
CA GLY A 7 16.68 59.32 12.26
C GLY A 7 17.69 58.65 11.33
N GLY A 8 18.85 59.26 11.13
CA GLY A 8 19.99 58.65 10.47
C GLY A 8 20.82 57.84 11.47
N GLY A 9 20.38 56.61 11.78
CA GLY A 9 21.20 55.69 12.58
C GLY A 9 20.44 54.78 13.54
N ASP A 10 19.44 54.03 13.06
CA ASP A 10 18.98 52.84 13.80
C ASP A 10 19.73 51.60 13.31
N GLY A 11 20.60 51.05 14.16
CA GLY A 11 21.36 49.81 13.93
C GLY A 11 20.56 48.52 14.14
N ARG A 12 19.23 48.59 14.25
CA ARG A 12 18.35 47.42 14.42
C ARG A 12 17.61 47.00 13.15
N VAL A 13 18.12 47.37 11.97
CA VAL A 13 17.67 46.80 10.68
C VAL A 13 18.42 45.49 10.41
N GLY A 14 18.03 44.43 11.11
CA GLY A 14 18.73 43.14 11.07
C GLY A 14 17.79 41.96 11.31
N SER A 15 16.99 41.61 10.30
CA SER A 15 16.45 40.24 10.11
C SER A 15 15.74 40.03 8.77
N ALA A 16 15.42 41.08 8.01
CA ALA A 16 14.96 40.96 6.63
C ALA A 16 16.11 41.26 5.66
N ARG A 17 17.14 40.42 5.66
CA ARG A 17 18.17 40.41 4.63
C ARG A 17 18.14 39.09 3.87
N ASP A 18 18.26 39.26 2.56
CA ASP A 18 18.63 38.26 1.58
C ASP A 18 17.51 37.32 1.17
N ASN A 19 16.81 37.70 0.08
CA ASN A 19 16.39 36.83 -1.03
C ASN A 19 16.12 35.36 -0.68
N SER A 20 15.44 35.12 0.44
CA SER A 20 15.25 33.79 0.98
C SER A 20 14.08 33.22 0.22
N THR A 21 14.40 32.40 -0.78
CA THR A 21 13.48 31.59 -1.56
C THR A 21 12.84 30.55 -0.66
N GLY A 22 11.91 30.99 0.19
CA GLY A 22 11.06 30.14 1.00
C GLY A 22 10.00 29.49 0.11
N GLY A 23 10.33 28.31 -0.42
CA GLY A 23 9.44 27.15 -0.63
C GLY A 23 8.06 27.33 -1.30
N THR A 24 7.77 28.48 -1.90
CA THR A 24 6.54 28.76 -2.61
C THR A 24 6.90 29.03 -4.06
N VAL A 25 6.13 28.45 -4.97
CA VAL A 25 6.38 28.31 -6.41
C VAL A 25 6.35 29.67 -7.13
N SER A 26 7.20 30.64 -6.79
CA SER A 26 7.11 32.00 -7.34
C SER A 26 8.38 32.83 -7.08
N LYS A 27 9.44 32.58 -7.85
CA LYS A 27 10.40 33.60 -8.34
C LYS A 27 11.41 32.91 -9.26
N LEU A 28 10.93 32.49 -10.42
CA LEU A 28 11.78 32.41 -11.58
C LEU A 28 12.09 33.86 -11.97
N GLN A 29 13.30 34.34 -11.69
CA GLN A 29 13.84 35.53 -12.36
C GLN A 29 13.94 35.17 -13.85
N LEU A 30 12.90 35.54 -14.59
CA LEU A 30 12.94 35.68 -16.04
C LEU A 30 13.06 37.18 -16.29
N ASP A 31 14.13 37.57 -16.97
CA ASP A 31 14.37 38.95 -17.41
C ASP A 31 13.14 39.53 -18.12
N ASP A 32 13.01 40.85 -17.97
CA ASP A 32 12.00 41.73 -18.57
C ASP A 32 11.74 41.44 -20.05
N SER A 33 10.72 40.62 -20.32
CA SER A 33 9.72 40.77 -21.38
C SER A 33 8.94 39.45 -21.45
N ASP A 34 7.61 39.52 -21.32
CA ASP A 34 6.66 38.40 -21.26
C ASP A 34 6.57 37.67 -19.91
N SER A 35 5.72 38.25 -19.04
CA SER A 35 5.03 37.53 -17.97
C SER A 35 4.52 36.19 -18.51
N SER A 36 5.15 35.10 -18.08
CA SER A 36 5.00 33.74 -18.62
C SER A 36 4.54 32.74 -17.56
N SER A 37 4.01 33.23 -16.43
CA SER A 37 3.51 32.40 -15.33
C SER A 37 2.27 31.59 -15.74
N LEU A 38 1.32 32.19 -16.48
CA LEU A 38 0.16 31.47 -17.01
C LEU A 38 0.55 30.42 -18.06
N MET A 39 1.48 30.74 -18.96
CA MET A 39 1.91 29.83 -20.01
C MET A 39 2.68 28.61 -19.43
N SER A 40 3.48 28.83 -18.38
CA SER A 40 4.15 27.75 -17.64
C SER A 40 3.18 26.85 -16.86
N LEU A 41 2.09 27.40 -16.35
CA LEU A 41 1.04 26.62 -15.69
C LEU A 41 0.25 25.79 -16.70
N VAL A 42 -0.13 26.37 -17.84
CA VAL A 42 -0.87 25.64 -18.89
C VAL A 42 0.00 24.53 -19.47
N SER A 43 1.29 24.78 -19.73
CA SER A 43 2.20 23.78 -20.31
C SER A 43 2.45 22.59 -19.38
N THR A 44 2.30 22.76 -18.06
CA THR A 44 2.41 21.66 -17.09
C THR A 44 1.07 20.99 -16.79
N LEU A 45 -0.02 21.76 -16.73
CA LEU A 45 -1.37 21.25 -16.43
C LEU A 45 -1.92 20.37 -17.56
N VAL A 46 -1.72 20.75 -18.81
CA VAL A 46 -2.28 20.01 -19.97
C VAL A 46 -1.74 18.57 -20.04
N PRO A 47 -0.43 18.31 -20.00
CA PRO A 47 0.10 16.94 -19.97
C PRO A 47 -0.40 16.12 -18.76
N VAL A 48 -0.52 16.75 -17.59
CA VAL A 48 -1.03 16.08 -16.38
C VAL A 48 -2.50 15.73 -16.56
N LEU A 49 -3.33 16.64 -17.08
CA LEU A 49 -4.74 16.36 -17.38
C LEU A 49 -4.89 15.23 -18.39
N ILE A 50 -4.09 15.23 -19.47
CA ILE A 50 -4.07 14.13 -20.45
C ILE A 50 -3.70 12.81 -19.76
N TYR A 51 -2.65 12.79 -18.95
CA TYR A 51 -2.26 11.62 -18.18
C TYR A 51 -3.39 11.12 -17.27
N THR A 52 -4.03 12.01 -16.52
CA THR A 52 -5.16 11.63 -15.65
C THR A 52 -6.33 11.09 -16.45
N ALA A 53 -6.66 11.67 -17.61
CA ALA A 53 -7.72 11.18 -18.49
C ALA A 53 -7.41 9.77 -19.00
N VAL A 54 -6.17 9.51 -19.44
CA VAL A 54 -5.72 8.17 -19.85
C VAL A 54 -5.83 7.18 -18.71
N CYS A 55 -5.37 7.53 -17.50
CA CYS A 55 -5.50 6.67 -16.31
C CYS A 55 -6.97 6.36 -15.97
N LEU A 56 -7.87 7.35 -16.06
CA LEU A 56 -9.30 7.17 -15.82
C LEU A 56 -9.95 6.26 -16.87
N LEU A 57 -9.57 6.40 -18.14
CA LEU A 57 -10.05 5.52 -19.22
C LEU A 57 -9.61 4.07 -18.99
N ILE A 58 -8.34 3.86 -18.63
CA ILE A 58 -7.82 2.54 -18.28
C ILE A 58 -8.58 1.97 -17.08
N PHE A 59 -8.80 2.79 -16.04
CA PHE A 59 -9.58 2.39 -14.86
C PHE A 59 -11.01 1.97 -15.23
N TRP A 60 -11.73 2.74 -16.04
CA TRP A 60 -13.09 2.41 -16.45
C TRP A 60 -13.17 1.14 -17.32
N ALA A 61 -12.15 0.89 -18.15
CA ALA A 61 -12.05 -0.34 -18.93
C ALA A 61 -11.75 -1.56 -18.03
N LEU A 62 -10.74 -1.47 -17.17
CA LEU A 62 -10.32 -2.56 -16.29
C LEU A 62 -11.37 -2.88 -15.23
N ARG A 63 -12.04 -1.87 -14.66
CA ARG A 63 -13.10 -2.06 -13.65
C ARG A 63 -14.24 -2.93 -14.15
N ARG A 64 -14.62 -2.80 -15.43
CA ARG A 64 -15.69 -3.62 -16.03
C ARG A 64 -15.23 -5.02 -16.40
N ARG A 65 -13.99 -5.16 -16.90
CA ARG A 65 -13.46 -6.46 -17.34
C ARG A 65 -12.96 -7.34 -16.20
N SER A 66 -12.43 -6.75 -15.13
CA SER A 66 -11.71 -7.47 -14.06
C SER A 66 -12.35 -7.30 -12.68
N LEU A 67 -13.59 -7.81 -12.53
CA LEU A 67 -14.32 -7.73 -11.26
C LEU A 67 -13.57 -8.38 -10.08
N ARG A 68 -12.75 -9.41 -10.33
CA ARG A 68 -11.96 -10.07 -9.27
C ARG A 68 -10.96 -9.12 -8.58
N VAL A 69 -10.45 -8.12 -9.30
CA VAL A 69 -9.47 -7.16 -8.75
C VAL A 69 -10.18 -5.95 -8.13
N TYR A 70 -11.17 -5.39 -8.82
CA TYR A 70 -11.83 -4.14 -8.41
C TYR A 70 -13.00 -4.33 -7.44
N SER A 71 -13.64 -5.51 -7.41
CA SER A 71 -14.76 -5.81 -6.51
C SER A 71 -14.66 -7.23 -5.92
N PRO A 72 -13.58 -7.57 -5.19
CA PRO A 72 -13.42 -8.92 -4.63
C PRO A 72 -14.50 -9.27 -3.60
N ARG A 73 -14.92 -8.29 -2.78
CA ARG A 73 -15.91 -8.44 -1.70
C ARG A 73 -17.34 -8.71 -2.20
N THR A 74 -17.61 -8.61 -3.50
CA THR A 74 -18.93 -8.93 -4.07
C THR A 74 -19.00 -10.35 -4.64
N ILE A 75 -17.84 -10.98 -4.93
CA ILE A 75 -17.76 -12.26 -5.66
C ILE A 75 -17.35 -13.41 -4.75
N LEU A 76 -16.46 -13.15 -3.78
CA LEU A 76 -15.92 -14.17 -2.90
C LEU A 76 -17.04 -14.79 -2.06
N LYS A 77 -17.23 -16.10 -2.23
CA LYS A 77 -18.31 -16.86 -1.59
C LYS A 77 -18.09 -17.03 -0.09
N ASP A 78 -16.82 -17.00 0.34
CA ASP A 78 -16.36 -17.27 1.70
C ASP A 78 -16.74 -16.18 2.72
N PHE A 79 -17.14 -14.99 2.25
CA PHE A 79 -17.61 -13.93 3.14
C PHE A 79 -19.01 -14.24 3.67
N PHE A 80 -19.26 -13.87 4.94
CA PHE A 80 -20.60 -13.95 5.50
C PHE A 80 -21.56 -13.02 4.75
N SER A 81 -22.87 -13.32 4.76
CA SER A 81 -23.88 -12.54 4.04
C SER A 81 -23.87 -11.04 4.39
N HIS A 82 -23.55 -10.70 5.64
CA HIS A 82 -23.45 -9.32 6.14
C HIS A 82 -22.13 -8.61 5.79
N GLU A 83 -21.09 -9.36 5.39
CA GLU A 83 -19.79 -8.80 4.97
C GLU A 83 -19.74 -8.54 3.45
N LYS A 84 -20.70 -9.10 2.70
CA LYS A 84 -20.81 -8.89 1.26
C LYS A 84 -21.33 -7.49 0.96
N CYS A 85 -20.63 -6.78 0.08
CA CYS A 85 -21.11 -5.50 -0.45
C CYS A 85 -22.11 -5.76 -1.59
N ALA A 86 -23.13 -4.91 -1.67
CA ALA A 86 -24.03 -4.89 -2.84
C ALA A 86 -23.21 -4.59 -4.12
N PRO A 87 -23.48 -5.29 -5.24
CA PRO A 87 -22.78 -5.03 -6.48
C PRO A 87 -23.17 -3.65 -7.02
N LEU A 88 -22.17 -2.82 -7.32
CA LEU A 88 -22.38 -1.55 -8.02
C LEU A 88 -22.76 -1.82 -9.49
N PRO A 89 -23.55 -0.94 -10.12
CA PRO A 89 -23.90 -1.06 -11.53
C PRO A 89 -22.65 -1.03 -12.42
N LYS A 90 -22.71 -1.78 -13.52
CA LYS A 90 -21.58 -1.99 -14.46
C LYS A 90 -21.41 -0.86 -15.50
N GLY A 91 -22.27 0.16 -15.47
CA GLY A 91 -22.18 1.31 -16.36
C GLY A 91 -20.88 2.10 -16.19
N TRP A 92 -20.54 2.92 -17.20
CA TRP A 92 -19.31 3.72 -17.20
C TRP A 92 -19.27 4.72 -16.03
N LEU A 93 -20.39 5.41 -15.77
CA LEU A 93 -20.52 6.41 -14.69
C LEU A 93 -21.70 6.16 -13.73
N ASP A 94 -22.58 5.20 -14.04
CA ASP A 94 -23.80 4.91 -13.25
C ASP A 94 -23.52 4.46 -11.82
N TRP A 95 -22.27 4.12 -11.52
CA TRP A 95 -21.82 3.72 -10.20
C TRP A 95 -21.53 4.89 -9.26
N VAL A 96 -21.33 6.11 -9.78
CA VAL A 96 -20.92 7.26 -8.97
C VAL A 96 -22.05 7.69 -8.03
N LYS A 97 -23.28 7.79 -8.54
CA LYS A 97 -24.48 8.13 -7.75
C LYS A 97 -24.73 7.14 -6.60
N PRO A 98 -24.85 5.81 -6.84
CA PRO A 98 -25.06 4.87 -5.75
C PRO A 98 -23.87 4.79 -4.81
N PHE A 99 -22.64 5.08 -5.27
CA PHE A 99 -21.46 5.15 -4.39
C PHE A 99 -21.52 6.34 -3.42
N TRP A 100 -21.92 7.51 -3.89
CA TRP A 100 -22.10 8.70 -3.04
C TRP A 100 -23.32 8.58 -2.10
N ALA A 101 -24.33 7.80 -2.48
CA ALA A 101 -25.52 7.58 -1.67
C ALA A 101 -25.34 6.56 -0.53
N ILE A 102 -24.17 5.89 -0.42
CA ILE A 102 -23.95 4.90 0.64
C ILE A 102 -23.93 5.60 2.00
N PRO A 103 -24.79 5.18 2.96
CA PRO A 103 -24.80 5.79 4.27
C PRO A 103 -23.55 5.42 5.08
N ASP A 104 -23.09 6.37 5.89
CA ASP A 104 -21.89 6.22 6.72
C ASP A 104 -21.99 5.05 7.72
N THR A 105 -23.21 4.71 8.16
CA THR A 105 -23.48 3.55 9.05
C THR A 105 -23.15 2.22 8.38
N GLU A 106 -23.42 2.10 7.07
CA GLU A 106 -23.14 0.89 6.31
C GLU A 106 -21.63 0.72 6.10
N ILE A 107 -20.93 1.83 5.90
CA ILE A 107 -19.47 1.85 5.83
C ILE A 107 -18.89 1.36 7.17
N LEU A 108 -19.40 1.88 8.30
CA LEU A 108 -18.93 1.48 9.62
C LEU A 108 -19.17 -0.01 9.92
N ASN A 109 -20.32 -0.56 9.52
CA ASN A 109 -20.67 -1.96 9.79
C ASN A 109 -19.88 -2.96 8.91
N ARG A 110 -19.57 -2.59 7.66
CA ARG A 110 -18.90 -3.49 6.70
C ARG A 110 -17.38 -3.32 6.65
N SER A 111 -16.85 -2.21 7.15
CA SER A 111 -15.42 -1.92 7.17
C SER A 111 -14.86 -1.89 8.59
N SER A 112 -13.55 -1.80 8.72
CA SER A 112 -12.96 -1.56 10.04
C SER A 112 -13.26 -0.13 10.50
N LEU A 113 -13.34 0.07 11.82
CA LEU A 113 -13.47 1.40 12.42
C LEU A 113 -12.38 2.37 11.89
N ASP A 114 -11.16 1.87 11.70
CA ASP A 114 -10.05 2.65 11.15
C ASP A 114 -10.29 3.08 9.70
N ALA A 115 -10.80 2.19 8.84
CA ALA A 115 -11.14 2.54 7.45
C ALA A 115 -12.26 3.58 7.39
N TYR A 116 -13.27 3.46 8.25
CA TYR A 116 -14.32 4.47 8.39
C TYR A 116 -13.76 5.83 8.81
N LEU A 117 -12.90 5.86 9.83
CA LEU A 117 -12.28 7.10 10.31
C LEU A 117 -11.35 7.73 9.27
N PHE A 118 -10.63 6.92 8.49
CA PHE A 118 -9.81 7.42 7.39
C PHE A 118 -10.66 8.08 6.29
N LEU A 119 -11.78 7.47 5.90
CA LEU A 119 -12.73 8.08 4.97
C LEU A 119 -13.31 9.38 5.52
N ARG A 120 -13.66 9.40 6.81
CA ARG A 120 -14.15 10.60 7.49
C ARG A 120 -13.10 11.71 7.54
N TYR A 121 -11.85 11.37 7.84
CA TYR A 121 -10.72 12.29 7.78
C TYR A 121 -10.59 12.94 6.40
N LEU A 122 -10.68 12.16 5.31
CA LEU A 122 -10.65 12.70 3.95
C LEU A 122 -11.86 13.61 3.64
N LYS A 123 -13.07 13.25 4.09
CA LYS A 123 -14.28 14.09 3.94
C LYS A 123 -14.12 15.42 4.67
N VAL A 124 -13.63 15.41 5.91
CA VAL A 124 -13.40 16.61 6.72
C VAL A 124 -12.30 17.46 6.11
N LEU A 125 -11.21 16.87 5.63
CA LEU A 125 -10.14 17.60 4.95
C LEU A 125 -10.67 18.29 3.68
N SER A 126 -11.48 17.59 2.88
CA SER A 126 -12.14 18.18 1.70
C SER A 126 -13.06 19.35 2.08
N LEU A 127 -13.82 19.22 3.17
CA LEU A 127 -14.65 20.30 3.71
C LEU A 127 -13.82 21.51 4.16
N ILE A 128 -12.71 21.29 4.86
CA ILE A 128 -11.79 22.37 5.30
C ILE A 128 -11.23 23.11 4.09
N CYS A 129 -10.79 22.39 3.06
CA CYS A 129 -10.30 23.01 1.82
C CYS A 129 -11.41 23.79 1.10
N PHE A 130 -12.61 23.22 0.98
CA PHE A 130 -13.74 23.87 0.31
C PHE A 130 -14.16 25.17 1.03
N VAL A 131 -14.37 25.11 2.34
CA VAL A 131 -14.70 26.30 3.15
C VAL A 131 -13.55 27.30 3.13
N GLY A 132 -12.31 26.83 3.17
CA GLY A 132 -11.11 27.66 3.02
C GLY A 132 -11.11 28.43 1.71
N CYS A 133 -11.43 27.78 0.58
CA CYS A 133 -11.59 28.46 -0.70
C CYS A 133 -12.73 29.49 -0.66
N CYS A 134 -13.89 29.15 -0.09
CA CYS A 134 -15.02 30.07 0.01
C CYS A 134 -14.73 31.32 0.86
N ILE A 135 -13.90 31.21 1.90
CA ILE A 135 -13.51 32.36 2.75
C ILE A 135 -12.41 33.18 2.08
N THR A 136 -11.35 32.51 1.63
CA THR A 136 -10.12 33.17 1.18
C THR A 136 -10.19 33.69 -0.25
N TRP A 137 -10.83 32.97 -1.18
CA TRP A 137 -10.79 33.36 -2.59
C TRP A 137 -11.56 34.66 -2.88
N PRO A 138 -12.81 34.84 -2.43
CA PRO A 138 -13.55 36.07 -2.74
C PRO A 138 -12.92 37.32 -2.11
N THR A 139 -12.31 37.17 -0.92
CA THR A 139 -11.73 38.28 -0.16
C THR A 139 -10.31 38.59 -0.64
N LEU A 140 -9.40 37.62 -0.58
CA LEU A 140 -7.98 37.85 -0.87
C LEU A 140 -7.73 38.04 -2.37
N MET A 141 -8.40 37.29 -3.26
CA MET A 141 -8.19 37.52 -4.71
C MET A 141 -8.70 38.89 -5.14
N ALA A 142 -9.80 39.37 -4.58
CA ALA A 142 -10.31 40.72 -4.87
C ALA A 142 -9.34 41.81 -4.37
N ILE A 143 -8.81 41.65 -3.16
CA ILE A 143 -7.83 42.58 -2.58
C ILE A 143 -6.53 42.59 -3.39
N HIS A 144 -5.99 41.42 -3.72
CA HIS A 144 -4.76 41.31 -4.50
C HIS A 144 -4.95 41.84 -5.93
N ALA A 145 -6.07 41.51 -6.59
CA ALA A 145 -6.35 41.98 -7.95
C ALA A 145 -6.44 43.51 -8.05
N ASN A 146 -6.88 44.19 -7.00
CA ASN A 146 -6.96 45.65 -6.94
C ASN A 146 -5.70 46.32 -6.39
N GLY A 147 -4.64 45.55 -6.14
CA GLY A 147 -3.35 46.08 -5.70
C GLY A 147 -2.65 46.94 -6.76
N THR A 148 -1.92 47.97 -6.30
CA THR A 148 -1.21 48.94 -7.15
C THR A 148 0.23 48.51 -7.50
N GLY A 149 0.61 47.26 -7.22
CA GLY A 149 1.98 46.76 -7.40
C GLY A 149 2.43 46.53 -8.85
N GLY A 150 1.57 46.79 -9.85
CA GLY A 150 1.94 46.74 -11.27
C GLY A 150 2.23 45.34 -11.82
N LEU A 151 1.97 44.28 -11.05
CA LEU A 151 2.21 42.89 -11.47
C LEU A 151 1.11 42.42 -12.44
N SER A 152 1.50 41.73 -13.52
CA SER A 152 0.58 41.21 -14.53
C SER A 152 0.27 39.71 -14.33
N GLN A 153 -0.77 39.21 -15.00
CA GLN A 153 -1.18 37.80 -15.01
C GLN A 153 -1.44 37.19 -13.62
N LEU A 154 -0.81 36.05 -13.30
CA LEU A 154 -1.00 35.28 -12.07
C LEU A 154 -0.28 35.93 -10.88
N ASP A 155 0.71 36.78 -11.15
CA ASP A 155 1.44 37.51 -10.12
C ASP A 155 0.61 38.68 -9.55
N ARG A 156 -0.41 39.13 -10.29
CA ARG A 156 -1.42 40.11 -9.85
C ARG A 156 -2.22 39.64 -8.63
N ILE A 157 -2.48 38.33 -8.51
CA ILE A 157 -3.28 37.76 -7.42
C ILE A 157 -2.42 37.35 -6.21
N THR A 158 -1.16 37.79 -6.16
CA THR A 158 -0.26 37.49 -5.04
C THR A 158 -0.22 38.64 -4.04
N ILE A 159 0.23 38.33 -2.82
CA ILE A 159 0.44 39.33 -1.76
C ILE A 159 1.44 40.42 -2.19
N GLY A 160 2.35 40.11 -3.13
CA GLY A 160 3.33 41.05 -3.66
C GLY A 160 2.73 42.23 -4.45
N ASN A 161 1.48 42.11 -4.91
CA ASN A 161 0.80 43.20 -5.63
C ASN A 161 0.23 44.28 -4.68
N VAL A 162 0.22 44.03 -3.36
CA VAL A 162 -0.32 44.93 -2.34
C VAL A 162 0.81 45.71 -1.67
N GLN A 163 0.84 47.04 -1.87
CA GLN A 163 1.86 47.90 -1.25
C GLN A 163 1.39 48.58 0.05
N ASN A 164 0.07 48.67 0.28
CA ASN A 164 -0.49 49.38 1.42
C ASN A 164 -0.33 48.57 2.73
N PRO A 165 0.36 49.09 3.75
CA PRO A 165 0.62 48.35 4.98
C PRO A 165 -0.65 48.03 5.78
N GLY A 166 -1.69 48.89 5.70
CA GLY A 166 -2.97 48.68 6.38
C GLY A 166 -3.73 47.45 5.88
N ILE A 167 -3.52 47.03 4.63
CA ILE A 167 -4.21 45.89 4.03
C ILE A 167 -3.65 44.56 4.57
N PHE A 168 -2.42 44.51 5.08
CA PHE A 168 -1.87 43.30 5.70
C PHE A 168 -2.61 42.89 6.99
N PHE A 169 -3.20 43.84 7.71
CA PHE A 169 -4.06 43.51 8.86
C PHE A 169 -5.32 42.75 8.43
N VAL A 170 -5.87 43.03 7.24
CA VAL A 170 -7.00 42.28 6.69
C VAL A 170 -6.63 40.83 6.43
N HIS A 171 -5.40 40.57 5.95
CA HIS A 171 -4.89 39.20 5.79
C HIS A 171 -4.79 38.46 7.11
N ALA A 172 -4.26 39.12 8.15
CA ALA A 172 -4.14 38.56 9.48
C ALA A 172 -5.52 38.21 10.09
N ILE A 173 -6.50 39.10 9.94
CA ILE A 173 -7.87 38.87 10.42
C ILE A 173 -8.51 37.67 9.70
N ILE A 174 -8.41 37.60 8.38
CA ILE A 174 -8.94 36.48 7.59
C ILE A 174 -8.23 35.17 7.98
N ALA A 175 -6.91 35.21 8.18
CA ALA A 175 -6.14 34.06 8.64
C ALA A 175 -6.59 33.58 10.03
N TRP A 176 -6.88 34.50 10.97
CA TRP A 176 -7.42 34.14 12.29
C TRP A 176 -8.82 33.55 12.20
N ILE A 177 -9.70 34.08 11.35
CA ILE A 177 -11.03 33.50 11.12
C ILE A 177 -10.91 32.08 10.58
N PHE A 178 -10.07 31.86 9.57
CA PHE A 178 -9.86 30.54 8.98
C PHE A 178 -9.20 29.57 9.97
N PHE A 179 -8.20 30.03 10.73
CA PHE A 179 -7.55 29.23 11.77
C PHE A 179 -8.53 28.84 12.89
N GLY A 180 -9.38 29.77 13.34
CA GLY A 180 -10.45 29.49 14.30
C GLY A 180 -11.43 28.44 13.78
N PHE A 181 -11.82 28.53 12.50
CA PHE A 181 -12.66 27.52 11.85
C PHE A 181 -11.99 26.13 11.79
N ILE A 182 -10.68 26.08 11.49
CA ILE A 182 -9.91 24.82 11.52
C ILE A 182 -9.92 24.23 12.93
N LEU A 183 -9.59 25.02 13.96
CA LEU A 183 -9.57 24.56 15.35
C LEU A 183 -10.96 24.06 15.80
N PHE A 184 -12.02 24.79 15.47
CA PHE A 184 -13.40 24.38 15.75
C PHE A 184 -13.73 23.04 15.08
N THR A 185 -13.38 22.89 13.80
CA THR A 185 -13.66 21.65 13.05
C THR A 185 -12.88 20.48 13.63
N ILE A 186 -11.60 20.65 13.96
CA ILE A 186 -10.78 19.61 14.59
C ILE A 186 -11.36 19.23 15.95
N TYR A 187 -11.71 20.21 16.79
CA TYR A 187 -12.29 19.95 18.11
C TYR A 187 -13.60 19.15 18.01
N ARG A 188 -14.51 19.55 17.10
CA ARG A 188 -15.76 18.84 16.83
C ARG A 188 -15.53 17.39 16.42
N GLU A 189 -14.57 17.16 15.52
CA GLU A 189 -14.26 15.82 15.04
C GLU A 189 -13.51 14.97 16.09
N CYS A 190 -12.71 15.58 16.96
CA CYS A 190 -12.12 14.90 18.12
C CYS A 190 -13.21 14.39 19.08
N ILE A 191 -14.20 15.21 19.42
CA ILE A 191 -15.34 14.78 20.26
C ILE A 191 -16.10 13.65 19.58
N TYR A 192 -16.39 13.78 18.29
CA TYR A 192 -17.07 12.73 17.52
C TYR A 192 -16.28 11.41 17.55
N TYR A 193 -14.97 11.47 17.34
CA TYR A 193 -14.07 10.31 17.40
C TYR A 193 -14.10 9.64 18.78
N ILE A 194 -14.04 10.41 19.86
CA ILE A 194 -14.07 9.88 21.23
C ILE A 194 -15.39 9.11 21.47
N ASN A 195 -16.53 9.72 21.13
CA ASN A 195 -17.85 9.12 21.31
C ASN A 195 -18.01 7.85 20.47
N LEU A 196 -17.61 7.88 19.20
CA LEU A 196 -17.67 6.73 18.31
C LEU A 196 -16.75 5.59 18.80
N ARG A 197 -15.54 5.93 19.24
CA ARG A 197 -14.59 4.95 19.79
C ARG A 197 -15.13 4.31 21.06
N HIS A 198 -15.72 5.08 21.96
CA HIS A 198 -16.36 4.54 23.16
C HIS A 198 -17.51 3.60 22.80
N ALA A 199 -18.41 4.01 21.91
CA ALA A 199 -19.52 3.17 21.45
C ALA A 199 -19.04 1.86 20.81
N TYR A 200 -17.97 1.92 20.00
CA TYR A 200 -17.38 0.75 19.37
C TYR A 200 -16.74 -0.21 20.38
N LEU A 201 -15.95 0.30 21.33
CA LEU A 201 -15.27 -0.51 22.34
C LEU A 201 -16.24 -1.14 23.35
N LEU A 202 -17.39 -0.50 23.60
CA LEU A 202 -18.47 -1.02 24.43
C LEU A 202 -19.39 -1.99 23.68
N SER A 203 -19.25 -2.10 22.35
CA SER A 203 -20.10 -2.99 21.57
C SER A 203 -19.91 -4.46 21.99
N PRO A 204 -20.99 -5.28 22.08
CA PRO A 204 -20.88 -6.69 22.42
C PRO A 204 -19.99 -7.48 21.45
N TYR A 205 -19.94 -7.05 20.19
CA TYR A 205 -19.08 -7.66 19.17
C TYR A 205 -17.59 -7.48 19.51
N TYR A 206 -17.18 -6.27 19.89
CA TYR A 206 -15.80 -6.00 20.29
C TYR A 206 -15.45 -6.71 21.60
N SER A 207 -16.33 -6.65 22.60
CA SER A 207 -16.07 -7.22 23.92
C SER A 207 -15.91 -8.75 23.91
N LYS A 208 -16.63 -9.45 23.03
CA LYS A 208 -16.51 -10.91 22.87
C LYS A 208 -15.24 -11.36 22.12
N ARG A 209 -14.59 -10.44 21.39
CA ARG A 209 -13.39 -10.76 20.60
C ARG A 209 -12.27 -11.29 21.52
N LEU A 210 -11.45 -12.21 21.00
CA LEU A 210 -10.29 -12.71 21.75
C LEU A 210 -9.25 -11.60 22.00
N SER A 211 -9.04 -10.72 21.02
CA SER A 211 -8.03 -9.66 21.11
C SER A 211 -8.36 -8.57 22.13
N SER A 212 -9.64 -8.29 22.42
CA SER A 212 -10.04 -7.32 23.44
C SER A 212 -9.88 -7.86 24.86
N ARG A 213 -9.89 -9.19 25.03
CA ARG A 213 -9.70 -9.88 26.31
C ARG A 213 -8.28 -10.36 26.54
N THR A 214 -7.40 -10.22 25.57
CA THR A 214 -6.01 -10.70 25.65
C THR A 214 -5.05 -9.53 25.74
N VAL A 215 -4.21 -9.54 26.77
CA VAL A 215 -3.12 -8.56 26.93
C VAL A 215 -1.80 -9.23 26.59
N MET A 216 -1.03 -8.60 25.71
CA MET A 216 0.33 -8.98 25.39
C MET A 216 1.30 -8.21 26.31
N PHE A 217 2.03 -8.93 27.14
CA PHE A 217 3.13 -8.40 27.94
C PHE A 217 4.45 -8.66 27.21
N SER A 218 5.22 -7.62 26.92
CA SER A 218 6.56 -7.75 26.35
C SER A 218 7.65 -7.59 27.42
N CYS A 219 8.88 -8.01 27.11
CA CYS A 219 10.02 -7.97 28.04
C CYS A 219 9.76 -8.71 29.36
N VAL A 220 9.15 -9.90 29.30
CA VAL A 220 8.83 -10.72 30.47
C VAL A 220 10.13 -11.34 31.04
N PRO A 221 10.46 -11.09 32.33
CA PRO A 221 11.65 -11.67 32.97
C PRO A 221 11.61 -13.21 32.94
N PRO A 222 12.76 -13.92 32.87
CA PRO A 222 12.80 -15.38 32.88
C PRO A 222 12.05 -16.03 34.04
N LYS A 223 12.02 -15.36 35.20
CA LYS A 223 11.27 -15.82 36.38
C LYS A 223 9.75 -15.82 36.17
N TYR A 224 9.21 -14.97 35.29
CA TYR A 224 7.78 -14.88 34.99
C TYR A 224 7.41 -15.53 33.65
N GLN A 225 8.37 -16.17 32.97
CA GLN A 225 8.11 -16.98 31.78
C GLN A 225 7.55 -18.36 32.17
N ASP A 226 6.60 -18.38 33.11
CA ASP A 226 5.91 -19.58 33.55
C ASP A 226 4.42 -19.26 33.75
N ALA A 227 3.56 -20.14 33.23
CA ALA A 227 2.12 -19.91 33.20
C ALA A 227 1.52 -19.88 34.62
N ALA A 228 2.02 -20.72 35.53
CA ALA A 228 1.54 -20.76 36.91
C ALA A 228 1.84 -19.46 37.66
N ARG A 229 3.04 -18.88 37.47
CA ARG A 229 3.42 -17.61 38.09
C ARG A 229 2.63 -16.43 37.55
N LEU A 230 2.33 -16.41 36.25
CA LEU A 230 1.48 -15.37 35.65
C LEU A 230 0.04 -15.47 36.16
N ARG A 231 -0.51 -16.68 36.33
CA ARG A 231 -1.81 -16.88 36.98
C ARG A 231 -1.80 -16.39 38.42
N LYS A 232 -0.75 -16.68 39.20
CA LYS A 232 -0.60 -16.17 40.57
C LYS A 232 -0.52 -14.63 40.63
N LEU A 233 0.06 -13.99 39.61
CA LEU A 233 0.21 -12.54 39.55
C LEU A 233 -1.12 -11.81 39.31
N PHE A 234 -1.95 -12.32 38.40
CA PHE A 234 -3.19 -11.68 37.98
C PHE A 234 -4.45 -12.27 38.63
N GLY A 235 -4.29 -13.36 39.40
CA GLY A 235 -5.37 -14.05 40.11
C GLY A 235 -6.31 -14.84 39.20
N ASP A 236 -7.52 -15.09 39.70
CA ASP A 236 -8.51 -15.96 39.05
C ASP A 236 -9.18 -15.33 37.82
N THR A 237 -8.86 -14.07 37.51
CA THR A 237 -9.35 -13.37 36.31
C THR A 237 -8.74 -13.93 35.01
N VAL A 238 -7.62 -14.64 35.12
CA VAL A 238 -6.90 -15.21 33.98
C VAL A 238 -7.54 -16.51 33.53
N LYS A 239 -7.94 -16.55 32.27
CA LYS A 239 -8.49 -17.75 31.63
C LYS A 239 -7.39 -18.59 31.00
N ASN A 240 -6.59 -17.99 30.10
CA ASN A 240 -5.52 -18.69 29.40
C ASN A 240 -4.22 -17.87 29.39
N VAL A 241 -3.09 -18.58 29.39
CA VAL A 241 -1.75 -17.97 29.29
C VAL A 241 -0.98 -18.67 28.19
N TRP A 242 -0.51 -17.92 27.20
CA TRP A 242 0.37 -18.41 26.15
C TRP A 242 1.73 -17.73 26.23
N ILE A 243 2.77 -18.54 26.41
CA ILE A 243 4.15 -18.10 26.38
C ILE A 243 4.73 -18.59 25.05
N PRO A 244 4.92 -17.70 24.07
CA PRO A 244 5.44 -18.09 22.77
C PRO A 244 6.88 -18.60 22.89
N ARG A 245 7.22 -19.52 21.99
CA ARG A 245 8.55 -20.10 21.87
C ARG A 245 9.20 -19.62 20.58
N ASP A 246 10.52 -19.67 20.53
CA ASP A 246 11.26 -19.35 19.31
C ASP A 246 10.98 -20.40 18.24
N THR A 247 10.19 -20.02 17.22
CA THR A 247 9.80 -20.87 16.09
C THR A 247 10.44 -20.42 14.78
N SER A 248 11.50 -19.60 14.83
CA SER A 248 12.15 -19.03 13.64
C SER A 248 12.60 -20.09 12.62
N ASP A 249 13.17 -21.20 13.08
CA ASP A 249 13.55 -22.32 12.21
C ASP A 249 12.35 -23.00 11.55
N LEU A 250 11.26 -23.17 12.30
CA LEU A 250 10.03 -23.75 11.79
C LEU A 250 9.38 -22.83 10.75
N GLU A 251 9.32 -21.53 11.03
CA GLU A 251 8.80 -20.52 10.11
C GLU A 251 9.60 -20.50 8.81
N ARG A 252 10.94 -20.53 8.89
CA ARG A 252 11.81 -20.62 7.72
C ARG A 252 11.51 -21.84 6.86
N LEU A 253 11.38 -23.03 7.47
CA LEU A 253 11.09 -24.27 6.75
C LEU A 253 9.67 -24.28 6.15
N VAL A 254 8.68 -23.75 6.87
CA VAL A 254 7.31 -23.62 6.36
C VAL A 254 7.26 -22.66 5.19
N LYS A 255 7.92 -21.50 5.29
CA LYS A 255 8.05 -20.54 4.20
C LYS A 255 8.74 -21.16 2.98
N GLU A 256 9.83 -21.89 3.18
CA GLU A 256 10.51 -22.61 2.10
C GLU A 256 9.60 -23.65 1.44
N ARG A 257 8.81 -24.39 2.24
CA ARG A 257 7.84 -25.37 1.73
C ARG A 257 6.77 -24.68 0.90
N ASP A 258 6.22 -23.58 1.36
CA ASP A 258 5.14 -22.85 0.68
C ASP A 258 5.65 -22.21 -0.63
N GLU A 259 6.86 -21.63 -0.63
CA GLU A 259 7.53 -21.18 -1.85
C GLU A 259 7.79 -22.34 -2.82
N THR A 260 8.21 -23.50 -2.32
CA THR A 260 8.45 -24.70 -3.14
C THR A 260 7.14 -25.25 -3.71
N ALA A 261 6.04 -25.20 -2.95
CA ALA A 261 4.71 -25.58 -3.41
C ALA A 261 4.22 -24.64 -4.54
N LEU A 262 4.40 -23.33 -4.39
CA LEU A 262 4.12 -22.36 -5.46
C LEU A 262 4.98 -22.60 -6.71
N ARG A 263 6.25 -22.99 -6.54
CA ARG A 263 7.11 -23.36 -7.67
C ARG A 263 6.62 -24.63 -8.36
N LEU A 264 6.19 -25.64 -7.59
CA LEU A 264 5.59 -26.87 -8.12
C LEU A 264 4.33 -26.56 -8.92
N GLU A 265 3.40 -25.79 -8.35
CA GLU A 265 2.16 -25.38 -9.02
C GLU A 265 2.44 -24.66 -10.34
N LYS A 266 3.37 -23.69 -10.35
CA LYS A 266 3.79 -23.00 -11.57
C LYS A 266 4.38 -23.95 -12.61
N ALA A 267 5.15 -24.95 -12.19
CA ALA A 267 5.74 -25.95 -13.08
C ALA A 267 4.67 -26.87 -13.67
N GLU A 268 3.72 -27.36 -12.87
CA GLU A 268 2.59 -28.18 -13.31
C GLU A 268 1.69 -27.42 -14.29
N ILE A 269 1.33 -26.16 -13.97
CA ILE A 269 0.55 -25.30 -14.89
C ILE A 269 1.30 -25.12 -16.21
N ARG A 270 2.63 -24.93 -16.17
CA ARG A 270 3.43 -24.81 -17.39
C ARG A 270 3.40 -26.10 -18.20
N LEU A 271 3.54 -27.25 -17.54
CA LEU A 271 3.46 -28.57 -18.19
C LEU A 271 2.09 -28.76 -18.87
N ILE A 272 1.00 -28.48 -18.16
CA ILE A 272 -0.37 -28.58 -18.68
C ILE A 272 -0.58 -27.65 -19.87
N LYS A 273 -0.12 -26.40 -19.79
CA LYS A 273 -0.21 -25.44 -20.91
C LYS A 273 0.55 -25.92 -22.15
N MET A 274 1.75 -26.50 -21.95
CA MET A 274 2.54 -27.06 -23.04
C MET A 274 1.85 -28.26 -23.68
N ALA A 275 1.29 -29.16 -22.86
CA ALA A 275 0.56 -30.35 -23.34
C ALA A 275 -0.70 -29.93 -24.11
N ASN A 276 -1.51 -29.04 -23.55
CA ASN A 276 -2.73 -28.54 -24.19
C ASN A 276 -2.44 -27.79 -25.49
N LYS A 277 -1.33 -27.04 -25.56
CA LYS A 277 -0.93 -26.37 -26.81
C LYS A 277 -0.65 -27.39 -27.93
N ARG A 278 -0.02 -28.51 -27.61
CA ARG A 278 0.25 -29.58 -28.59
C ARG A 278 -0.98 -30.39 -28.94
N ARG A 279 -1.79 -30.76 -27.95
CA ARG A 279 -3.09 -31.39 -28.16
C ARG A 279 -3.95 -30.57 -29.11
N ASN A 280 -4.07 -29.26 -28.86
CA ASN A 280 -4.82 -28.35 -29.74
C ASN A 280 -4.19 -28.22 -31.14
N LYS A 281 -2.86 -28.29 -31.27
CA LYS A 281 -2.20 -28.29 -32.59
C LYS A 281 -2.52 -29.57 -33.36
N GLN A 282 -2.46 -30.73 -32.70
CA GLN A 282 -2.79 -32.02 -33.33
C GLN A 282 -4.27 -32.12 -33.67
N LEU A 283 -5.16 -31.66 -32.79
CA LEU A 283 -6.60 -31.62 -33.07
C LEU A 283 -6.90 -30.73 -34.29
N LYS A 284 -6.30 -29.54 -34.35
CA LYS A 284 -6.45 -28.64 -35.51
C LYS A 284 -5.90 -29.26 -36.80
N ALA A 285 -4.75 -29.94 -36.71
CA ALA A 285 -4.16 -30.63 -37.86
C ALA A 285 -5.03 -31.82 -38.32
N ALA A 286 -5.59 -32.59 -37.39
CA ALA A 286 -6.50 -33.69 -37.69
C ALA A 286 -7.81 -33.19 -38.35
N VAL A 287 -8.39 -32.11 -37.82
CA VAL A 287 -9.58 -31.47 -38.44
C VAL A 287 -9.24 -30.92 -39.83
N ALA A 288 -8.08 -30.28 -39.99
CA ALA A 288 -7.64 -29.77 -41.29
C ALA A 288 -7.41 -30.91 -42.31
N ALA A 289 -6.80 -32.02 -41.89
CA ALA A 289 -6.60 -33.20 -42.72
C ALA A 289 -7.94 -33.84 -43.13
N ALA A 290 -8.89 -33.98 -42.19
CA ALA A 290 -10.23 -34.49 -42.47
C ALA A 290 -11.07 -33.55 -43.37
N THR A 291 -10.72 -32.27 -43.46
CA THR A 291 -11.37 -31.30 -44.36
C THR A 291 -10.70 -31.25 -45.74
N ALA A 292 -9.48 -31.80 -45.89
CA ALA A 292 -8.66 -31.71 -47.09
C ALA A 292 -8.74 -32.95 -48.02
N GLU A 293 -9.42 -34.03 -47.62
CA GLU A 293 -9.76 -35.14 -48.50
C GLU A 293 -11.21 -35.04 -49.00
N PRO A 294 -11.42 -34.73 -50.29
CA PRO A 294 -12.62 -35.14 -51.00
C PRO A 294 -12.25 -35.95 -52.24
N GLU A 295 -12.54 -37.26 -52.28
CA GLU A 295 -12.83 -37.95 -53.55
C GLU A 295 -13.80 -39.13 -53.30
N PRO A 296 -14.73 -39.42 -54.23
CA PRO A 296 -15.90 -40.24 -54.02
C PRO A 296 -15.71 -41.67 -54.55
N ILE A 297 -16.11 -42.70 -53.80
CA ILE A 297 -16.35 -44.03 -54.40
C ILE A 297 -17.62 -44.68 -53.83
N SER A 298 -18.40 -45.17 -54.78
CA SER A 298 -19.71 -45.83 -54.82
C SER A 298 -20.08 -46.84 -53.73
N SER A 299 -21.38 -46.80 -53.39
CA SER A 299 -22.21 -47.77 -52.63
C SER A 299 -22.29 -49.18 -53.27
N PRO A 300 -22.67 -50.26 -52.54
CA PRO A 300 -24.11 -50.53 -52.26
C PRO A 300 -24.47 -51.20 -50.90
N SER A 301 -25.71 -50.92 -50.45
CA SER A 301 -26.69 -51.73 -49.64
C SER A 301 -26.24 -52.41 -48.33
N SER A 302 -27.00 -52.49 -47.22
CA SER A 302 -28.45 -52.58 -46.99
C SER A 302 -28.84 -52.31 -45.53
N SER A 303 -30.07 -51.79 -45.36
CA SER A 303 -31.06 -52.03 -44.28
C SER A 303 -30.77 -51.68 -42.81
N GLY A 304 -31.64 -50.81 -42.26
CA GLY A 304 -32.25 -51.02 -40.94
C GLY A 304 -32.31 -49.82 -39.99
N GLY A 305 -33.52 -49.27 -39.79
CA GLY A 305 -34.03 -48.93 -38.44
C GLY A 305 -33.85 -47.51 -37.87
N SER A 306 -34.94 -46.75 -37.94
CA SER A 306 -35.56 -45.84 -36.95
C SER A 306 -34.82 -44.66 -36.29
N GLU A 307 -35.55 -43.55 -36.37
CA GLU A 307 -35.79 -42.50 -35.37
C GLU A 307 -34.86 -41.28 -35.24
N ARG A 308 -35.56 -40.15 -35.28
CA ARG A 308 -35.11 -38.76 -35.25
C ARG A 308 -35.43 -38.22 -33.85
N SER A 309 -34.43 -37.71 -33.16
CA SER A 309 -34.64 -36.64 -32.18
C SER A 309 -33.41 -35.73 -32.12
N ASP A 310 -33.69 -34.45 -32.27
CA ASP A 310 -32.77 -33.33 -32.24
C ASP A 310 -32.31 -33.09 -30.80
N ASP A 311 -30.98 -33.05 -30.56
CA ASP A 311 -30.37 -32.23 -29.51
C ASP A 311 -28.86 -32.11 -29.77
N ALA A 312 -28.43 -30.91 -30.19
CA ALA A 312 -27.06 -30.61 -30.58
C ALA A 312 -26.16 -30.41 -29.34
N GLU A 313 -25.78 -31.50 -28.68
CA GLU A 313 -24.64 -31.50 -27.77
C GLU A 313 -23.36 -31.60 -28.62
N LYS A 314 -22.55 -30.53 -28.65
CA LYS A 314 -21.21 -30.54 -29.27
C LYS A 314 -20.29 -31.48 -28.49
N GLY A 315 -20.43 -32.78 -28.75
CA GLY A 315 -19.54 -33.82 -28.27
C GLY A 315 -18.16 -33.65 -28.90
N TYR A 316 -17.15 -33.41 -28.07
CA TYR A 316 -15.77 -33.61 -28.48
C TYR A 316 -15.58 -35.12 -28.68
N PRO A 317 -15.05 -35.59 -29.82
CA PRO A 317 -14.82 -37.02 -30.00
C PRO A 317 -13.74 -37.47 -29.02
N TYR A 318 -14.14 -38.26 -28.03
CA TYR A 318 -13.20 -39.08 -27.27
C TYR A 318 -12.80 -40.24 -28.18
N HIS A 319 -11.62 -40.16 -28.78
CA HIS A 319 -10.98 -41.35 -29.36
C HIS A 319 -10.44 -42.21 -28.20
N GLU A 320 -11.20 -43.24 -27.86
CA GLU A 320 -10.84 -44.28 -26.90
C GLU A 320 -9.97 -45.35 -27.58
N SER A 321 -8.77 -44.96 -28.01
CA SER A 321 -7.78 -45.94 -28.47
C SER A 321 -6.35 -45.39 -28.42
N THR A 322 -5.70 -45.58 -27.28
CA THR A 322 -4.26 -45.86 -27.25
C THR A 322 -3.91 -46.52 -25.93
N THR A 323 -3.38 -47.74 -26.01
CA THR A 323 -2.63 -48.37 -24.93
C THR A 323 -1.68 -47.34 -24.32
N LEU A 324 -1.82 -47.07 -23.02
CA LEU A 324 -1.00 -46.08 -22.32
C LEU A 324 0.46 -46.53 -22.42
N PRO A 325 1.37 -45.79 -23.10
CA PRO A 325 2.79 -46.10 -23.00
C PRO A 325 3.20 -45.88 -21.55
N ASP A 326 3.77 -46.94 -20.95
CA ASP A 326 4.20 -46.97 -19.55
C ASP A 326 5.37 -45.99 -19.32
N VAL A 327 5.04 -44.71 -19.16
CA VAL A 327 5.99 -43.64 -18.86
C VAL A 327 5.45 -42.84 -17.67
N ASN A 328 5.62 -43.41 -16.47
CA ASN A 328 5.51 -42.72 -15.18
C ASN A 328 4.36 -41.69 -15.09
N GLY A 329 3.13 -42.20 -15.13
CA GLY A 329 1.99 -41.72 -14.32
C GLY A 329 1.48 -40.29 -14.53
N SER A 330 1.69 -39.65 -15.67
CA SER A 330 1.12 -38.31 -15.97
C SER A 330 0.46 -38.30 -17.34
N VAL A 331 -0.84 -37.95 -17.42
CA VAL A 331 -1.60 -37.79 -18.68
C VAL A 331 -0.90 -36.87 -19.68
N ALA A 332 -0.14 -35.88 -19.20
CA ALA A 332 0.65 -34.99 -20.06
C ALA A 332 1.79 -35.70 -20.83
N ALA A 333 2.22 -36.89 -20.41
CA ALA A 333 3.27 -37.67 -21.05
C ALA A 333 2.84 -38.21 -22.44
N GLN A 334 1.55 -38.26 -22.72
CA GLN A 334 1.01 -38.59 -24.05
C GLN A 334 1.43 -37.56 -25.10
N TRP A 335 1.60 -36.28 -24.71
CA TRP A 335 1.81 -35.16 -25.63
C TRP A 335 3.20 -34.53 -25.52
N LEU A 336 3.94 -34.84 -24.45
CA LEU A 336 5.25 -34.26 -24.12
C LEU A 336 6.24 -35.34 -23.73
N GLY A 337 7.43 -35.30 -24.32
CA GLY A 337 8.54 -36.16 -23.93
C GLY A 337 9.10 -35.79 -22.55
N ALA A 338 9.76 -36.75 -21.88
CA ALA A 338 10.39 -36.51 -20.58
C ALA A 338 11.44 -35.38 -20.60
N SER A 339 12.14 -35.23 -21.72
CA SER A 339 13.15 -34.19 -21.94
C SER A 339 12.57 -32.79 -22.12
N GLU A 340 11.26 -32.64 -22.33
CA GLU A 340 10.60 -31.35 -22.57
C GLU A 340 9.88 -30.83 -21.33
N ARG A 341 9.91 -31.59 -20.25
CA ARG A 341 9.32 -31.18 -18.97
C ARG A 341 10.02 -29.93 -18.43
N PRO A 342 9.28 -29.06 -17.71
CA PRO A 342 9.86 -27.88 -17.08
C PRO A 342 11.06 -28.25 -16.20
N TYR A 343 12.20 -27.64 -16.50
CA TYR A 343 13.45 -27.86 -15.78
C TYR A 343 13.96 -26.55 -15.18
N HIS A 344 14.81 -26.67 -14.17
CA HIS A 344 15.59 -25.57 -13.63
C HIS A 344 17.01 -26.04 -13.34
N ARG A 345 17.91 -25.09 -13.09
CA ARG A 345 19.33 -25.34 -12.84
C ARG A 345 19.68 -24.76 -11.46
N PRO A 346 19.48 -25.51 -10.37
CA PRO A 346 19.75 -24.99 -9.04
C PRO A 346 21.26 -24.81 -8.85
N LEU A 347 21.63 -23.68 -8.23
CA LEU A 347 23.02 -23.35 -7.86
C LEU A 347 23.67 -24.46 -7.01
N ALA A 348 22.90 -25.01 -6.06
CA ALA A 348 23.35 -26.09 -5.18
C ALA A 348 23.76 -27.39 -5.90
N ASN A 349 23.36 -27.56 -7.17
CA ASN A 349 23.70 -28.73 -7.98
C ASN A 349 24.63 -28.37 -9.14
N PHE A 350 25.53 -27.38 -8.95
CA PHE A 350 26.46 -26.91 -9.98
C PHE A 350 25.78 -26.61 -11.32
N PHE A 351 24.59 -25.99 -11.28
CA PHE A 351 23.77 -25.68 -12.47
C PHE A 351 23.38 -26.88 -13.34
N ARG A 352 23.49 -28.12 -12.84
CA ARG A 352 23.00 -29.30 -13.56
C ARG A 352 21.50 -29.21 -13.77
N ARG A 353 21.04 -29.67 -14.94
CA ARG A 353 19.63 -29.68 -15.32
C ARG A 353 18.86 -30.68 -14.46
N VAL A 354 17.82 -30.21 -13.78
CA VAL A 354 16.94 -31.07 -12.98
C VAL A 354 15.48 -30.82 -13.37
N ASP A 355 14.69 -31.90 -13.46
CA ASP A 355 13.23 -31.82 -13.60
C ASP A 355 12.65 -31.10 -12.37
N THR A 356 12.03 -29.94 -12.61
CA THR A 356 11.49 -29.07 -11.56
C THR A 356 10.38 -29.76 -10.79
N ILE A 357 9.54 -30.54 -11.45
CA ILE A 357 8.38 -31.20 -10.81
C ILE A 357 8.87 -32.31 -9.87
N LYS A 358 9.76 -33.18 -10.37
CA LYS A 358 10.34 -34.25 -9.56
C LYS A 358 11.13 -33.69 -8.38
N TRP A 359 11.95 -32.67 -8.62
CA TRP A 359 12.75 -32.03 -7.57
C TRP A 359 11.88 -31.38 -6.49
N THR A 360 10.88 -30.57 -6.88
CA THR A 360 10.01 -29.88 -5.91
C THR A 360 9.16 -30.85 -5.09
N ARG A 361 8.62 -31.93 -5.70
CA ARG A 361 7.90 -32.99 -4.96
C ARG A 361 8.79 -33.65 -3.90
N ASN A 362 10.02 -34.01 -4.27
CA ASN A 362 10.97 -34.60 -3.33
C ASN A 362 11.39 -33.61 -2.23
N ARG A 363 11.60 -32.34 -2.59
CA ARG A 363 11.93 -31.28 -1.63
C ARG A 363 10.79 -31.05 -0.63
N ILE A 364 9.53 -31.02 -1.08
CA ILE A 364 8.36 -30.87 -0.21
C ILE A 364 8.26 -32.06 0.76
N LYS A 365 8.49 -33.29 0.30
CA LYS A 365 8.52 -34.47 1.19
C LYS A 365 9.59 -34.34 2.28
N ALA A 366 10.80 -33.95 1.91
CA ALA A 366 11.90 -33.74 2.85
C ALA A 366 11.59 -32.61 3.87
N LEU A 367 11.10 -31.47 3.39
CA LEU A 367 10.70 -30.34 4.24
C LEU A 367 9.56 -30.72 5.19
N THR A 368 8.57 -31.49 4.72
CA THR A 368 7.44 -31.95 5.55
C THR A 368 7.93 -32.83 6.70
N HIS A 369 8.89 -33.72 6.46
CA HIS A 369 9.49 -34.53 7.52
C HIS A 369 10.19 -33.65 8.58
N GLN A 370 11.00 -32.68 8.14
CA GLN A 370 11.70 -31.75 9.04
C GLN A 370 10.73 -30.89 9.86
N ILE A 371 9.70 -30.33 9.21
CA ILE A 371 8.63 -29.56 9.85
C ILE A 371 7.92 -30.41 10.91
N ASN A 372 7.56 -31.65 10.58
CA ASN A 372 6.88 -32.54 11.52
C ASN A 372 7.79 -32.96 12.70
N LYS A 373 9.10 -33.10 12.48
CA LYS A 373 10.07 -33.33 13.55
C LYS A 373 10.10 -32.14 14.52
N LEU A 374 10.22 -30.91 14.00
CA LEU A 374 10.22 -29.70 14.83
C LEU A 374 8.89 -29.49 15.55
N ARG A 375 7.76 -29.65 14.88
CA ARG A 375 6.43 -29.55 15.49
C ARG A 375 6.27 -30.51 16.66
N ARG A 376 6.72 -31.76 16.52
CA ARG A 376 6.70 -32.74 17.61
C ARG A 376 7.60 -32.32 18.77
N GLY A 377 8.77 -31.73 18.52
CA GLY A 377 9.62 -31.15 19.57
C GLY A 377 8.91 -30.03 20.34
N PHE A 378 8.31 -29.07 19.63
CA PHE A 378 7.56 -27.98 20.27
C PHE A 378 6.36 -28.48 21.10
N LEU A 379 5.65 -29.52 20.64
CA LEU A 379 4.55 -30.14 21.39
C LEU A 379 5.03 -30.81 22.69
N LYS A 380 6.25 -31.36 22.70
CA LYS A 380 6.90 -31.89 23.92
C LYS A 380 7.39 -30.78 24.87
N GLY A 381 7.34 -29.52 24.43
CA GLY A 381 7.82 -28.38 25.20
C GLY A 381 9.28 -28.03 24.96
N ASP A 382 9.90 -28.54 23.88
CA ASP A 382 11.24 -28.13 23.45
C ASP A 382 11.24 -26.68 22.93
N GLY A 383 12.41 -26.04 22.95
CA GLY A 383 12.61 -24.70 22.41
C GLY A 383 12.57 -23.58 23.45
N ARG A 384 13.35 -22.54 23.20
CA ARG A 384 13.52 -21.39 24.07
C ARG A 384 12.22 -20.57 24.15
N ARG A 385 11.80 -20.22 25.37
CA ARG A 385 10.69 -19.30 25.63
C ARG A 385 11.10 -17.87 25.24
N LEU A 386 10.20 -17.16 24.57
CA LEU A 386 10.41 -15.75 24.24
C LEU A 386 10.13 -14.88 25.48
N PRO A 387 10.73 -13.68 25.59
CA PRO A 387 10.46 -12.74 26.68
C PRO A 387 9.13 -12.01 26.48
N ALA A 388 8.06 -12.75 26.19
CA ALA A 388 6.71 -12.24 26.01
C ALA A 388 5.69 -13.23 26.55
N ALA A 389 4.51 -12.74 26.91
CA ALA A 389 3.37 -13.56 27.32
C ALA A 389 2.07 -12.94 26.84
N PHE A 390 1.16 -13.77 26.33
CA PHE A 390 -0.21 -13.40 26.04
C PHE A 390 -1.09 -13.97 27.15
N VAL A 391 -1.86 -13.11 27.79
CA VAL A 391 -2.75 -13.48 28.90
C VAL A 391 -4.17 -13.14 28.49
N GLU A 392 -5.02 -14.15 28.31
CA GLU A 392 -6.47 -13.99 28.11
C GLU A 392 -7.15 -13.91 29.48
N PHE A 393 -7.97 -12.89 29.63
CA PHE A 393 -8.83 -12.67 30.80
C PHE A 393 -10.26 -13.11 30.50
N SER A 394 -11.03 -13.36 31.55
CA SER A 394 -12.45 -13.72 31.44
C SER A 394 -13.28 -12.60 30.78
N SER A 395 -13.03 -11.35 31.19
CA SER A 395 -13.73 -10.14 30.72
C SER A 395 -12.78 -9.10 30.12
N GLN A 396 -13.28 -8.27 29.21
CA GLN A 396 -12.56 -7.12 28.67
C GLN A 396 -12.19 -6.12 29.78
N ALA A 397 -13.06 -5.93 30.77
CA ALA A 397 -12.80 -5.03 31.89
C ALA A 397 -11.56 -5.48 32.69
N ASP A 398 -11.39 -6.78 32.88
CA ASP A 398 -10.23 -7.35 33.59
C ASP A 398 -8.95 -7.23 32.76
N ALA A 399 -9.05 -7.43 31.44
CA ALA A 399 -7.94 -7.19 30.53
C ALA A 399 -7.48 -5.72 30.56
N GLU A 400 -8.40 -4.76 30.52
CA GLU A 400 -8.08 -3.32 30.59
C GLU A 400 -7.48 -2.95 31.96
N ARG A 401 -7.99 -3.51 33.06
CA ARG A 401 -7.38 -3.34 34.40
C ARG A 401 -5.95 -3.88 34.43
N ALA A 402 -5.70 -5.07 33.88
CA ALA A 402 -4.36 -5.66 33.84
C ALA A 402 -3.41 -4.88 32.91
N TYR A 403 -3.95 -4.26 31.85
CA TYR A 403 -3.19 -3.40 30.95
C TYR A 403 -2.75 -2.09 31.64
N GLN A 404 -3.61 -1.49 32.46
CA GLN A 404 -3.34 -0.23 33.16
C GLN A 404 -2.52 -0.40 34.44
N THR A 405 -2.68 -1.52 35.16
CA THR A 405 -1.97 -1.77 36.43
C THR A 405 -0.51 -2.13 36.23
N LEU A 406 0.38 -1.64 37.10
CA LEU A 406 1.81 -1.96 37.06
C LEU A 406 2.04 -3.45 37.34
N ALA A 407 2.53 -4.20 36.34
CA ALA A 407 2.70 -5.65 36.45
C ALA A 407 3.99 -6.08 37.18
N HIS A 408 4.99 -5.20 37.27
CA HIS A 408 6.28 -5.52 37.87
C HIS A 408 6.90 -4.32 38.59
N ASN A 409 7.61 -4.58 39.69
CA ASN A 409 8.25 -3.55 40.51
C ASN A 409 9.48 -2.92 39.83
N ARG A 410 10.21 -3.68 38.99
CA ARG A 410 11.34 -3.13 38.24
C ARG A 410 10.87 -2.45 36.96
N PRO A 411 11.41 -1.26 36.63
CA PRO A 411 11.07 -0.58 35.39
C PRO A 411 11.45 -1.44 34.16
N LEU A 412 10.77 -1.20 33.04
CA LEU A 412 11.03 -1.80 31.72
C LEU A 412 10.83 -3.33 31.61
N HIS A 413 10.41 -3.99 32.69
CA HIS A 413 10.02 -5.39 32.67
C HIS A 413 8.50 -5.50 32.57
N MET A 414 8.02 -6.50 31.83
CA MET A 414 6.59 -6.65 31.49
C MET A 414 5.99 -5.38 30.83
N SER A 415 6.84 -4.62 30.12
CA SER A 415 6.53 -3.36 29.45
C SER A 415 7.31 -3.26 28.13
N PRO A 416 6.70 -2.72 27.05
CA PRO A 416 5.31 -2.28 26.94
C PRO A 416 4.28 -3.41 26.97
N ARG A 417 3.04 -3.04 27.27
CA ARG A 417 1.85 -3.91 27.21
C ARG A 417 1.03 -3.50 26.01
N TYR A 418 0.29 -4.43 25.42
CA TYR A 418 -0.60 -4.14 24.32
C TYR A 418 -1.92 -4.90 24.49
N ILE A 419 -3.03 -4.27 24.12
CA ILE A 419 -4.37 -4.85 24.14
C ILE A 419 -5.05 -4.60 22.78
N GLY A 420 -5.99 -5.46 22.39
CA GLY A 420 -6.78 -5.28 21.17
C GLY A 420 -6.10 -5.73 19.88
N ILE A 421 -4.84 -6.19 19.92
CA ILE A 421 -4.08 -6.67 18.75
C ILE A 421 -4.65 -7.99 18.24
N ARG A 422 -4.97 -8.07 16.95
CA ARG A 422 -5.42 -9.32 16.35
C ARG A 422 -4.25 -10.29 16.11
N PRO A 423 -4.45 -11.62 16.19
CA PRO A 423 -3.37 -12.60 16.01
C PRO A 423 -2.60 -12.46 14.69
N ASP A 424 -3.27 -12.02 13.62
CA ASP A 424 -2.70 -11.76 12.29
C ASP A 424 -1.87 -10.46 12.21
N GLU A 425 -2.07 -9.53 13.15
CA GLU A 425 -1.33 -8.27 13.24
C GLU A 425 -0.07 -8.38 14.11
N VAL A 426 0.15 -9.52 14.77
CA VAL A 426 1.33 -9.76 15.62
C VAL A 426 2.56 -10.03 14.75
N VAL A 427 3.52 -9.11 14.81
CA VAL A 427 4.84 -9.30 14.19
C VAL A 427 5.73 -10.11 15.13
N TRP A 428 5.80 -11.42 14.93
CA TRP A 428 6.51 -12.36 15.81
C TRP A 428 8.01 -12.09 15.97
N SER A 429 8.67 -11.51 14.97
CA SER A 429 10.09 -11.15 15.07
C SER A 429 10.34 -10.11 16.18
N SER A 430 9.47 -9.09 16.26
CA SER A 430 9.55 -8.04 17.27
C SER A 430 9.26 -8.53 18.70
N VAL A 431 8.52 -9.63 18.84
CA VAL A 431 8.15 -10.21 20.15
C VAL A 431 9.37 -10.80 20.88
N ARG A 432 10.41 -11.17 20.15
CA ARG A 432 11.63 -11.79 20.69
C ARG A 432 12.52 -10.81 21.48
N MET A 433 12.34 -9.51 21.27
CA MET A 433 13.23 -8.48 21.80
C MET A 433 13.24 -8.40 23.33
N ARG A 434 14.43 -8.24 23.90
CA ARG A 434 14.60 -7.87 25.32
C ARG A 434 14.43 -6.36 25.52
N TRP A 435 14.23 -5.93 26.76
CA TRP A 435 14.03 -4.50 27.08
C TRP A 435 15.24 -3.64 26.67
N PHE A 436 16.47 -4.11 26.92
CA PHE A 436 17.68 -3.35 26.59
C PHE A 436 17.88 -3.23 25.08
N GLU A 437 17.71 -4.34 24.37
CA GLU A 437 17.76 -4.39 22.91
C GLU A 437 16.74 -3.43 22.29
N ARG A 438 15.53 -3.37 22.84
CA ARG A 438 14.50 -2.42 22.40
C ARG A 438 14.93 -0.97 22.55
N ILE A 439 15.58 -0.60 23.67
CA ILE A 439 16.05 0.77 23.90
C ILE A 439 17.17 1.12 22.92
N VAL A 440 18.20 0.26 22.81
CA VAL A 440 19.34 0.49 21.92
C VAL A 440 18.88 0.61 20.48
N ARG A 441 18.02 -0.32 20.01
CA ARG A 441 17.47 -0.27 18.65
C ARG A 441 16.55 0.93 18.44
N GLY A 442 15.76 1.31 19.44
CA GLY A 442 14.91 2.51 19.40
C GLY A 442 15.73 3.80 19.25
N PHE A 443 16.83 3.92 20.00
CA PHE A 443 17.77 5.03 19.86
C PHE A 443 18.46 5.02 18.49
N LEU A 444 18.98 3.85 18.07
CA LEU A 444 19.62 3.69 16.77
C LEU A 444 18.67 4.06 15.62
N MET A 445 17.40 3.64 15.67
CA MET A 445 16.42 3.96 14.64
C MET A 445 16.13 5.47 14.61
N ARG A 446 15.98 6.12 15.76
CA ARG A 446 15.81 7.59 15.84
C ARG A 446 17.02 8.30 15.24
N ALA A 447 18.24 7.89 15.60
CA ALA A 447 19.47 8.45 15.05
C ALA A 447 19.56 8.28 13.52
N ILE A 448 19.23 7.09 13.00
CA ILE A 448 19.21 6.81 11.56
C ILE A 448 18.15 7.67 10.84
N VAL A 449 16.97 7.86 11.43
CA VAL A 449 15.92 8.71 10.85
C VAL A 449 16.35 10.17 10.85
N THR A 450 16.92 10.68 11.95
CA THR A 450 17.45 12.04 12.02
C THR A 450 18.55 12.27 10.99
N ALA A 451 19.51 11.34 10.89
CA ALA A 451 20.55 11.42 9.86
C ALA A 451 19.95 11.40 8.45
N ALA A 452 18.97 10.52 8.19
CA ALA A 452 18.29 10.47 6.91
C ALA A 452 17.60 11.80 6.57
N ILE A 453 16.96 12.47 7.53
CA ILE A 453 16.34 13.80 7.33
C ILE A 453 17.40 14.84 6.94
N VAL A 454 18.53 14.89 7.66
CA VAL A 454 19.62 15.84 7.37
C VAL A 454 20.18 15.61 5.97
N PHE A 455 20.50 14.36 5.63
CA PHE A 455 21.06 14.02 4.32
C PHE A 455 20.03 14.01 3.18
N TRP A 456 18.72 14.03 3.48
CA TRP A 456 17.65 14.12 2.47
C TRP A 456 17.66 15.45 1.72
N SER A 457 18.22 16.50 2.33
CA SER A 457 18.42 17.80 1.70
C SER A 457 19.29 17.70 0.44
N ILE A 458 20.29 16.81 0.41
CA ILE A 458 21.23 16.69 -0.71
C ILE A 458 20.54 16.19 -1.98
N PRO A 459 19.84 15.03 -2.00
CA PRO A 459 19.08 14.62 -3.18
C PRO A 459 17.98 15.61 -3.57
N SER A 460 17.32 16.23 -2.59
CA SER A 460 16.29 17.23 -2.86
C SER A 460 16.86 18.47 -3.56
N ALA A 461 18.05 18.92 -3.14
CA ALA A 461 18.74 20.05 -3.77
C ALA A 461 19.13 19.70 -5.21
N ILE A 462 19.66 18.50 -5.46
CA ILE A 462 19.98 18.02 -6.82
C ILE A 462 18.74 18.07 -7.71
N VAL A 463 17.60 17.54 -7.25
CA VAL A 463 16.33 17.62 -8.00
C VAL A 463 15.90 19.07 -8.21
N GLY A 464 16.11 19.94 -7.21
CA GLY A 464 15.86 21.37 -7.32
C GLY A 464 16.67 22.03 -8.44
N THR A 465 17.95 21.67 -8.60
CA THR A 465 18.80 22.24 -9.68
C THR A 465 18.29 21.90 -11.09
N VAL A 466 17.59 20.77 -11.27
CA VAL A 466 16.99 20.38 -12.57
C VAL A 466 15.89 21.35 -13.02
N SER A 467 15.24 22.05 -12.08
CA SER A 467 14.24 23.07 -12.42
C SER A 467 14.83 24.32 -13.09
N ASN A 468 16.14 24.55 -12.96
CA ASN A 468 16.84 25.68 -13.57
C ASN A 468 17.73 25.22 -14.74
N ILE A 469 17.13 25.13 -15.93
CA ILE A 469 17.79 24.67 -17.16
C ILE A 469 18.98 25.58 -17.54
N LYS A 470 18.87 26.90 -17.33
CA LYS A 470 19.95 27.86 -17.66
C LYS A 470 21.18 27.64 -16.78
N PHE A 471 20.98 27.45 -15.48
CA PHE A 471 22.06 27.11 -14.55
C PHE A 471 22.72 25.78 -14.94
N LEU A 472 21.94 24.78 -15.32
CA LEU A 472 22.43 23.46 -15.67
C LEU A 472 23.20 23.44 -17.00
N ALA A 473 22.75 24.21 -18.00
CA ALA A 473 23.44 24.39 -19.28
C ALA A 473 24.80 25.09 -19.10
N ASN A 474 24.90 26.03 -18.16
CA ASN A 474 26.16 26.71 -17.81
C ASN A 474 27.12 25.80 -17.04
N LEU A 475 26.60 24.92 -16.17
CA LEU A 475 27.41 24.02 -15.35
C LEU A 475 27.93 22.81 -16.14
N PHE A 476 27.14 22.29 -17.08
CA PHE A 476 27.47 21.14 -17.90
C PHE A 476 27.33 21.47 -19.39
N PRO A 477 28.43 21.74 -20.11
CA PRO A 477 28.36 22.20 -21.50
C PRO A 477 27.75 21.16 -22.46
N PHE A 478 27.75 19.87 -22.10
CA PHE A 478 27.06 18.83 -22.87
C PHE A 478 25.52 18.87 -22.75
N LEU A 479 24.95 19.66 -21.83
CA LEU A 479 23.51 19.92 -21.70
C LEU A 479 23.05 21.20 -22.42
N ALA A 480 23.95 21.94 -23.07
CA ALA A 480 23.62 23.18 -23.75
C ALA A 480 22.49 23.02 -24.79
N TRP A 481 22.42 21.87 -25.46
CA TRP A 481 21.36 21.54 -26.42
C TRP A 481 19.94 21.60 -25.81
N ILE A 482 19.78 21.40 -24.49
CA ILE A 482 18.48 21.45 -23.82
C ILE A 482 17.97 22.90 -23.74
N ALA A 483 18.89 23.87 -23.65
CA ALA A 483 18.53 25.29 -23.66
C ALA A 483 18.09 25.78 -25.05
N GLU A 484 18.47 25.06 -26.11
CA GLU A 484 18.10 25.37 -27.51
C GLU A 484 16.75 24.78 -27.92
N LEU A 485 16.10 23.98 -27.05
CA LEU A 485 14.79 23.40 -27.31
C LEU A 485 13.68 24.47 -27.32
N PRO A 486 12.60 24.26 -28.10
CA PRO A 486 11.48 25.20 -28.16
C PRO A 486 10.81 25.42 -26.79
N GLY A 487 10.37 26.66 -26.54
CA GLY A 487 9.83 27.13 -25.25
C GLY A 487 8.80 26.23 -24.54
N PRO A 488 7.84 25.60 -25.26
CA PRO A 488 6.91 24.67 -24.62
C PRO A 488 7.58 23.41 -24.07
N VAL A 489 8.62 22.89 -24.73
CA VAL A 489 9.32 21.67 -24.33
C VAL A 489 10.23 21.95 -23.13
N THR A 490 10.93 23.08 -23.12
CA THR A 490 11.75 23.49 -21.97
C THR A 490 10.91 23.76 -20.73
N GLY A 491 9.71 24.34 -20.89
CA GLY A 491 8.74 24.52 -19.79
C GLY A 491 8.22 23.20 -19.20
N ILE A 492 7.99 22.19 -20.05
CA ILE A 492 7.62 20.83 -19.57
C ILE A 492 8.79 20.20 -18.82
N ILE A 493 10.01 20.31 -19.33
CA ILE A 493 11.20 19.74 -18.68
C ILE A 493 11.47 20.44 -17.34
N SER A 494 11.38 21.77 -17.27
CA SER A 494 11.64 22.52 -16.02
C SER A 494 10.55 22.33 -14.97
N GLY A 495 9.30 22.08 -15.37
CA GLY A 495 8.16 21.93 -14.46
C GLY A 495 7.86 20.49 -14.06
N LEU A 496 7.73 19.58 -15.05
CA LEU A 496 7.28 18.21 -14.82
C LEU A 496 8.40 17.29 -14.33
N LEU A 497 9.62 17.42 -14.87
CA LEU A 497 10.72 16.51 -14.55
C LEU A 497 11.14 16.58 -13.08
N PRO A 498 11.33 17.78 -12.46
CA PRO A 498 11.63 17.87 -11.04
C PRO A 498 10.50 17.33 -10.16
N ALA A 499 9.24 17.57 -10.53
CA ALA A 499 8.09 17.06 -9.80
C ALA A 499 8.02 15.52 -9.81
N LEU A 500 8.26 14.91 -10.98
CA LEU A 500 8.34 13.45 -11.11
C LEU A 500 9.54 12.89 -10.36
N ALA A 501 10.72 13.48 -10.53
CA ALA A 501 11.95 13.05 -9.83
C ALA A 501 11.79 13.14 -8.30
N LEU A 502 11.18 14.23 -7.80
CA LEU A 502 10.87 14.38 -6.38
C LEU A 502 9.85 13.34 -5.93
N SER A 503 8.81 13.05 -6.73
CA SER A 503 7.84 12.00 -6.43
C SER A 503 8.49 10.61 -6.32
N PHE A 504 9.37 10.25 -7.25
CA PHE A 504 10.15 9.01 -7.18
C PHE A 504 11.07 8.97 -5.97
N LEU A 505 11.74 10.09 -5.67
CA LEU A 505 12.56 10.23 -4.46
C LEU A 505 11.73 9.99 -3.20
N MET A 506 10.56 10.63 -3.08
CA MET A 506 9.65 10.47 -1.94
C MET A 506 9.06 9.06 -1.85
N ALA A 507 8.86 8.37 -2.98
CA ALA A 507 8.40 6.97 -3.01
C ALA A 507 9.41 5.98 -2.41
N ILE A 508 10.71 6.33 -2.37
CA ILE A 508 11.76 5.52 -1.73
C ILE A 508 11.67 5.60 -0.20
N VAL A 509 11.17 6.69 0.37
CA VAL A 509 11.16 6.92 1.82
C VAL A 509 10.37 5.84 2.58
N PRO A 510 9.10 5.50 2.23
CA PRO A 510 8.36 4.47 2.93
C PRO A 510 9.04 3.09 2.84
N TRP A 511 9.67 2.77 1.71
CA TRP A 511 10.39 1.51 1.53
C TRP A 511 11.60 1.42 2.47
N LEU A 512 12.40 2.49 2.54
CA LEU A 512 13.57 2.58 3.41
C LEU A 512 13.20 2.53 4.89
N LEU A 513 12.12 3.21 5.30
CA LEU A 513 11.63 3.18 6.68
C LEU A 513 11.06 1.81 7.08
N ARG A 514 10.29 1.14 6.19
CA ARG A 514 9.75 -0.20 6.45
C ARG A 514 10.85 -1.27 6.50
N GLY A 515 11.79 -1.23 5.56
CA GLY A 515 12.91 -2.18 5.52
C GLY A 515 13.78 -2.13 6.78
N LYS A 516 14.08 -0.91 7.28
CA LYS A 516 14.82 -0.71 8.52
C LYS A 516 14.03 -1.17 9.75
N SER A 517 12.73 -0.86 9.82
CA SER A 517 11.84 -1.30 10.92
C SER A 517 11.77 -2.82 11.05
N LEU A 518 11.78 -3.54 9.92
CA LEU A 518 11.80 -5.01 9.87
C LEU A 518 13.18 -5.59 10.21
N PHE A 519 14.27 -4.98 9.74
CA PHE A 519 15.64 -5.47 10.02
C PHE A 519 16.04 -5.25 11.49
N LEU A 520 15.47 -4.24 12.14
CA LEU A 520 15.66 -3.90 13.55
C LEU A 520 14.50 -4.42 14.44
N SER A 521 13.58 -5.23 13.92
CA SER A 521 12.56 -5.96 14.69
C SER A 521 12.95 -7.43 14.81
#